data_AF-A0A7W6K6N5-F1
#
_entry.id   AF-A0A7W6K6N5-F1
#
_cell.length_a   1.000
_cell.length_b   1.000
_cell.length_c   1.000
_cell.angle_alpha   90.00
_cell.angle_beta   90.00
_cell.angle_gamma   90.00
#
_symmetry.space_group_name_H-M   'P 1'
#
loop_
_entity.id
_entity.type
_entity.pdbx_description
1 polymer ?
#
loop_
_entity_poly.entity_id
_entity_poly.type
_entity_poly.pdbx_seq_one_letter_code
_entity_poly.pdbx_strand_id
1 'polypeptide(L)'
;MVKDTLNSMLDNIKERTTNPFLGTLLVVWIIRNWTLVYGLFNFDKGFTLDKKLKYIADHYQSQAFVPNLLIVVAITFLVLVSTYCMLTLGRLITDTYDKFVIPYLAKITDKSSIVLKTEYKALEEVVKQLEIRLEEERLAKVSAQSERDKSDEKLFKYLNPSPELQTNGVTDELDSTFKRIEKRFQDEESRDNLNSTLSAIQTKRSLPKGGATVSLLAREGLIQVTTIEINNPGMAFFEFTDEGRKFLRRWNSINS
;
A
#
# COMPACT_ATOMS: atom_id res chain seq x y z
N MET A 1 -62.35 -28.01 -0.77
CA MET A 1 -62.70 -27.83 0.65
C MET A 1 -61.65 -28.40 1.60
N VAL A 2 -61.43 -29.73 1.72
CA VAL A 2 -60.42 -30.29 2.67
C VAL A 2 -58.99 -29.88 2.33
N LYS A 3 -58.65 -29.79 1.03
CA LYS A 3 -57.35 -29.27 0.58
C LYS A 3 -57.16 -27.79 0.90
N ASP A 4 -58.21 -27.00 0.79
CA ASP A 4 -58.15 -25.55 1.01
C ASP A 4 -58.04 -25.20 2.50
N THR A 5 -58.70 -25.98 3.37
CA THR A 5 -58.53 -25.87 4.83
C THR A 5 -57.17 -26.39 5.29
N LEU A 6 -56.67 -27.47 4.71
CA LEU A 6 -55.31 -27.94 5.00
C LEU A 6 -54.25 -26.94 4.55
N ASN A 7 -54.41 -26.34 3.37
CA ASN A 7 -53.50 -25.33 2.86
C ASN A 7 -53.54 -24.06 3.71
N SER A 8 -54.71 -23.57 4.14
CA SER A 8 -54.79 -22.37 5.00
C SER A 8 -54.26 -22.61 6.41
N MET A 9 -54.37 -23.83 6.95
CA MET A 9 -53.72 -24.22 8.20
C MET A 9 -52.21 -24.38 8.01
N LEU A 10 -51.76 -24.97 6.90
CA LEU A 10 -50.34 -25.10 6.57
C LEU A 10 -49.68 -23.75 6.37
N ASP A 11 -50.36 -22.79 5.73
CA ASP A 11 -49.83 -21.45 5.53
C ASP A 11 -49.74 -20.68 6.86
N ASN A 12 -50.76 -20.78 7.74
CA ASN A 12 -50.69 -20.22 9.09
C ASN A 12 -49.61 -20.87 9.96
N ILE A 13 -49.47 -22.19 9.86
CA ILE A 13 -48.41 -22.93 10.54
C ILE A 13 -47.07 -22.48 9.96
N LYS A 14 -46.90 -22.39 8.64
CA LYS A 14 -45.65 -21.99 7.99
C LYS A 14 -45.25 -20.58 8.40
N GLU A 15 -46.17 -19.63 8.36
CA GLU A 15 -45.95 -18.24 8.73
C GLU A 15 -45.52 -18.11 10.21
N ARG A 16 -46.15 -18.88 11.12
CA ARG A 16 -45.81 -18.91 12.55
C ARG A 16 -44.61 -19.81 12.91
N THR A 17 -44.32 -20.82 12.09
CA THR A 17 -43.20 -21.78 12.21
C THR A 17 -41.91 -21.20 11.62
N THR A 18 -41.98 -20.10 10.86
CA THR A 18 -40.81 -19.26 10.53
C THR A 18 -40.08 -18.80 11.79
N ASN A 19 -40.77 -18.72 12.93
CA ASN A 19 -40.12 -18.56 14.21
C ASN A 19 -39.45 -19.89 14.63
N PRO A 20 -38.10 -19.94 14.66
CA PRO A 20 -37.37 -21.17 15.01
C PRO A 20 -37.75 -21.73 16.38
N PHE A 21 -38.29 -20.88 17.28
CA PHE A 21 -38.82 -21.32 18.56
C PHE A 21 -40.05 -22.21 18.42
N LEU A 22 -41.05 -21.79 17.64
CA LEU A 22 -42.33 -22.50 17.54
C LEU A 22 -42.16 -23.86 16.84
N GLY A 23 -41.34 -23.91 15.79
CA GLY A 23 -40.99 -25.17 15.13
C GLY A 23 -40.28 -26.14 16.06
N THR A 24 -39.25 -25.67 16.78
CA THR A 24 -38.53 -26.50 17.75
C THR A 24 -39.45 -26.95 18.89
N LEU A 25 -40.37 -26.08 19.33
CA LEU A 25 -41.37 -26.40 20.35
C LEU A 25 -42.31 -27.52 19.93
N LEU A 26 -42.82 -27.45 18.70
CA LEU A 26 -43.70 -28.48 18.16
C LEU A 26 -42.96 -29.84 18.10
N VAL A 27 -41.72 -29.86 17.63
CA VAL A 27 -40.91 -31.08 17.55
C VAL A 27 -40.63 -31.67 18.94
N VAL A 28 -40.17 -30.86 19.89
CA VAL A 28 -39.92 -31.33 21.27
C VAL A 28 -41.20 -31.80 21.93
N TRP A 29 -42.32 -31.12 21.70
CA TRP A 29 -43.62 -31.54 22.21
C TRP A 29 -44.03 -32.92 21.67
N ILE A 30 -43.88 -33.17 20.36
CA ILE A 30 -44.17 -34.47 19.74
C ILE A 30 -43.28 -35.57 20.34
N ILE A 31 -41.98 -35.32 20.45
CA ILE A 31 -41.02 -36.31 20.98
C ILE A 31 -41.34 -36.63 22.45
N ARG A 32 -41.69 -35.62 23.26
CA ARG A 32 -41.98 -35.82 24.67
C ARG A 32 -43.35 -36.46 24.91
N ASN A 33 -44.35 -36.12 24.10
CA ASN A 33 -45.69 -36.70 24.16
C ASN A 33 -45.87 -37.81 23.11
N TRP A 34 -44.80 -38.54 22.78
CA TRP A 34 -44.80 -39.52 21.69
C TRP A 34 -45.84 -40.62 21.91
N THR A 35 -46.14 -40.99 23.15
CA THR A 35 -47.19 -41.99 23.48
C THR A 35 -48.56 -41.51 23.04
N LEU A 36 -48.90 -40.25 23.34
CA LEU A 36 -50.17 -39.64 22.95
C LEU A 36 -50.26 -39.49 21.43
N VAL A 37 -49.18 -39.04 20.78
CA VAL A 37 -49.13 -38.90 19.32
C VAL A 37 -49.26 -40.27 18.64
N TYR A 38 -48.48 -41.26 19.08
CA TYR A 38 -48.53 -42.62 18.54
C TYR A 38 -49.91 -43.25 18.75
N GLY A 39 -50.50 -43.09 19.94
CA GLY A 39 -51.83 -43.57 20.27
C GLY A 39 -52.92 -42.94 19.39
N LEU A 40 -52.84 -41.64 19.11
CA LEU A 40 -53.76 -40.93 18.22
C LEU A 40 -53.79 -41.49 16.80
N PHE A 41 -52.64 -41.89 16.26
CA PHE A 41 -52.54 -42.41 14.89
C PHE A 41 -52.69 -43.93 14.78
N ASN A 42 -52.52 -44.69 15.87
CA ASN A 42 -52.53 -46.17 15.87
C ASN A 42 -53.65 -46.78 16.71
N PHE A 43 -54.80 -46.09 16.86
CA PHE A 43 -55.95 -46.71 17.48
C PHE A 43 -56.50 -47.88 16.64
N ASP A 44 -56.72 -49.02 17.28
CA ASP A 44 -57.35 -50.18 16.65
C ASP A 44 -58.76 -49.84 16.11
N LYS A 45 -59.16 -50.49 15.02
CA LYS A 45 -60.46 -50.24 14.35
C LYS A 45 -61.67 -50.48 15.27
N GLY A 46 -61.51 -51.25 16.34
CA GLY A 46 -62.54 -51.54 17.36
C GLY A 46 -62.59 -50.56 18.55
N PHE A 47 -61.76 -49.51 18.58
CA PHE A 47 -61.79 -48.52 19.66
C PHE A 47 -62.99 -47.58 19.52
N THR A 48 -63.92 -47.68 20.46
CA THR A 48 -65.04 -46.73 20.58
C THR A 48 -64.54 -45.33 20.95
N LEU A 49 -65.30 -44.29 20.57
CA LEU A 49 -64.95 -42.89 20.82
C LEU A 49 -64.66 -42.63 22.31
N ASP A 50 -65.46 -43.21 23.21
CA ASP A 50 -65.28 -43.07 24.66
C ASP A 50 -63.95 -43.62 25.15
N LYS A 51 -63.47 -44.74 24.60
CA LYS A 51 -62.18 -45.33 24.97
C LYS A 51 -61.02 -44.45 24.51
N LYS A 52 -61.15 -43.78 23.36
CA LYS A 52 -60.15 -42.82 22.86
C LYS A 52 -60.09 -41.57 23.75
N LEU A 53 -61.26 -41.06 24.14
CA LEU A 53 -61.35 -39.89 25.02
C LEU A 53 -60.79 -40.19 26.40
N LYS A 54 -61.09 -41.38 26.93
CA LYS A 54 -60.54 -41.87 28.20
C LYS A 54 -59.03 -42.04 28.15
N TYR A 55 -58.48 -42.56 27.04
CA TYR A 55 -57.03 -42.65 26.85
C TYR A 55 -56.33 -41.27 26.92
N ILE A 56 -56.91 -40.25 26.27
CA ILE A 56 -56.37 -38.88 26.30
C ILE A 56 -56.51 -38.29 27.72
N ALA A 57 -57.65 -38.51 28.38
CA ALA A 57 -57.88 -38.04 29.74
C ALA A 57 -56.92 -38.68 30.75
N ASP A 58 -56.69 -40.00 30.66
CA ASP A 58 -55.76 -40.74 31.51
C ASP A 58 -54.30 -40.24 31.31
N HIS A 59 -53.91 -39.92 30.07
CA HIS A 59 -52.60 -39.33 29.77
C HIS A 59 -52.41 -38.00 30.53
N TYR A 60 -53.38 -37.09 30.47
CA TYR A 60 -53.31 -35.80 31.16
C TYR A 60 -53.59 -35.84 32.66
N GLN A 61 -54.18 -36.93 33.18
CA GLN A 61 -54.22 -37.20 34.62
C GLN A 61 -52.84 -37.59 35.16
N SER A 62 -52.10 -38.43 34.43
CA SER A 62 -50.74 -38.83 34.83
C SER A 62 -49.72 -37.70 34.67
N GLN A 63 -49.92 -36.85 33.66
CA GLN A 63 -49.02 -35.77 33.28
C GLN A 63 -49.85 -34.48 33.17
N ALA A 64 -49.87 -33.69 34.25
CA ALA A 64 -50.58 -32.42 34.24
C ALA A 64 -50.12 -31.54 33.07
N PHE A 65 -51.09 -31.02 32.31
CA PHE A 65 -50.83 -30.31 31.04
C PHE A 65 -49.88 -29.12 31.22
N VAL A 66 -50.14 -28.27 32.22
CA VAL A 66 -49.40 -27.03 32.47
C VAL A 66 -47.92 -27.27 32.80
N PRO A 67 -47.55 -28.11 33.80
CA PRO A 67 -46.13 -28.36 34.08
C PRO A 67 -45.45 -29.10 32.93
N ASN A 68 -46.13 -30.02 32.24
CA ASN A 68 -45.53 -30.68 31.08
C ASN A 68 -45.25 -29.68 29.94
N LEU A 69 -46.16 -28.75 29.67
CA LEU A 69 -45.96 -27.68 28.70
C LEU A 69 -44.78 -26.77 29.07
N LEU A 70 -44.66 -26.40 30.36
CA LEU A 70 -43.55 -25.57 30.84
C LEU A 70 -42.21 -26.28 30.70
N ILE A 71 -42.15 -27.59 30.97
CA ILE A 71 -40.92 -28.36 30.77
C ILE A 71 -40.59 -28.50 29.27
N VAL A 72 -41.60 -28.69 28.40
CA VAL A 72 -41.39 -28.64 26.94
C VAL A 72 -40.78 -27.30 26.53
N VAL A 73 -41.34 -26.18 27.01
CA VAL A 73 -40.79 -24.84 26.76
C VAL A 73 -39.34 -24.72 27.25
N ALA A 74 -39.04 -25.18 28.47
CA ALA A 74 -37.68 -25.14 29.02
C ALA A 74 -36.68 -25.96 28.19
N ILE A 75 -37.06 -27.18 27.77
CA ILE A 75 -36.22 -28.03 26.90
C ILE A 75 -36.00 -27.35 25.55
N THR A 76 -37.04 -26.73 24.97
CA THR A 76 -36.91 -26.07 23.66
C THR A 76 -35.95 -24.89 23.71
N PHE A 77 -35.99 -24.13 24.81
CA PHE A 77 -35.03 -23.08 25.05
C PHE A 77 -33.60 -23.62 25.16
N LEU A 78 -33.41 -24.72 25.91
CA LEU A 78 -32.11 -25.37 26.04
C LEU A 78 -31.58 -25.88 24.69
N VAL A 79 -32.42 -26.51 23.87
CA VAL A 79 -32.06 -26.99 22.53
C VAL A 79 -31.65 -25.82 21.64
N LEU A 80 -32.36 -24.69 21.67
CA LEU A 80 -32.00 -23.50 20.90
C LEU A 80 -30.66 -22.93 21.36
N VAL A 81 -30.48 -22.76 22.67
CA VAL A 81 -29.20 -22.28 23.23
C VAL A 81 -28.06 -23.20 22.82
N SER A 82 -28.23 -24.52 22.92
CA SER A 82 -27.25 -25.50 22.49
C SER A 82 -26.95 -25.40 20.99
N THR A 83 -27.97 -25.21 20.16
CA THR A 83 -27.80 -25.04 18.70
C THR A 83 -26.99 -23.78 18.39
N TYR A 84 -27.29 -22.65 19.03
CA TYR A 84 -26.53 -21.42 18.85
C TYR A 84 -25.09 -21.52 19.37
N CYS A 85 -24.88 -22.19 20.51
CA CYS A 85 -23.54 -22.51 21.02
C CYS A 85 -22.75 -23.34 20.00
N MET A 86 -23.37 -24.37 19.43
CA MET A 86 -22.73 -25.26 18.46
C MET A 86 -22.42 -24.54 17.14
N LEU A 87 -23.31 -23.68 16.66
CA LEU A 87 -23.04 -22.81 15.50
C LEU A 87 -21.88 -21.84 15.76
N THR A 88 -21.83 -21.27 16.96
CA THR A 88 -20.74 -20.36 17.36
C THR A 88 -19.41 -21.10 17.45
N LEU A 89 -19.40 -22.31 18.02
CA LEU A 89 -18.22 -23.18 18.04
C LEU A 89 -17.79 -23.58 16.63
N GLY A 90 -18.73 -23.91 15.75
CA GLY A 90 -18.43 -24.22 14.35
C GLY A 90 -17.76 -23.04 13.62
N ARG A 91 -18.25 -21.82 13.87
CA ARG A 91 -17.60 -20.59 13.36
C ARG A 91 -16.22 -20.39 13.96
N LEU A 92 -16.05 -20.58 15.27
CA LEU A 92 -14.74 -20.47 15.92
C LEU A 92 -13.74 -21.45 15.31
N ILE A 93 -14.13 -22.71 15.11
CA ILE A 93 -13.29 -23.71 14.47
C ILE A 93 -12.94 -23.28 13.04
N THR A 94 -13.91 -22.84 12.25
CA THR A 94 -13.68 -22.39 10.87
C THR A 94 -12.74 -21.18 10.82
N ASP A 95 -12.99 -20.17 11.64
CA ASP A 95 -12.16 -18.96 11.71
C ASP A 95 -10.73 -19.28 12.18
N THR A 96 -10.57 -20.20 13.15
CA THR A 96 -9.24 -20.65 13.58
C THR A 96 -8.53 -21.46 12.50
N TYR A 97 -9.26 -22.28 11.75
CA TYR A 97 -8.72 -23.04 10.63
C TYR A 97 -8.21 -22.08 9.54
N ASP A 98 -9.04 -21.11 9.13
CA ASP A 98 -8.69 -20.15 8.08
C ASP A 98 -7.53 -19.23 8.49
N LYS A 99 -7.49 -18.81 9.76
CA LYS A 99 -6.47 -17.85 10.25
C LYS A 99 -5.17 -18.48 10.70
N PHE A 100 -5.17 -19.74 11.14
CA PHE A 100 -3.98 -20.39 11.67
C PHE A 100 -3.55 -21.59 10.83
N VAL A 101 -4.46 -22.49 10.51
CA VAL A 101 -4.11 -23.75 9.84
C VAL A 101 -3.74 -23.50 8.39
N ILE A 102 -4.53 -22.72 7.64
CA ILE A 102 -4.24 -22.39 6.24
C ILE A 102 -2.88 -21.72 6.06
N PRO A 103 -2.53 -20.61 6.77
CA PRO A 103 -1.22 -19.98 6.58
C PRO A 103 -0.08 -20.86 7.09
N TYR A 104 -0.29 -21.68 8.12
CA TYR A 104 0.72 -22.63 8.58
C TYR A 104 0.98 -23.74 7.56
N LEU A 105 -0.08 -24.30 6.96
CA LEU A 105 0.03 -25.29 5.86
C LEU A 105 0.67 -24.68 4.62
N ALA A 106 0.28 -23.44 4.25
CA ALA A 106 0.86 -22.72 3.12
C ALA A 106 2.37 -22.50 3.32
N LYS A 107 2.79 -22.10 4.53
CA LYS A 107 4.20 -21.94 4.91
C LYS A 107 5.03 -23.22 4.79
N ILE A 108 4.41 -24.39 4.99
CA ILE A 108 5.07 -25.70 4.91
C ILE A 108 5.07 -26.25 3.48
N THR A 109 3.98 -26.03 2.73
CA THR A 109 3.71 -26.74 1.47
C THR A 109 4.34 -26.06 0.26
N ASP A 110 4.45 -24.72 0.24
CA ASP A 110 5.08 -24.07 -0.90
C ASP A 110 5.68 -22.70 -0.52
N LYS A 111 7.01 -22.59 -0.57
CA LYS A 111 7.73 -21.36 -0.26
C LYS A 111 7.65 -20.32 -1.39
N SER A 112 7.10 -20.62 -2.57
CA SER A 112 7.30 -19.72 -3.71
C SER A 112 6.11 -19.30 -4.56
N SER A 113 4.87 -19.81 -4.39
CA SER A 113 3.87 -19.55 -5.46
C SER A 113 2.43 -19.24 -5.06
N ILE A 114 2.02 -19.32 -3.80
CA ILE A 114 0.58 -19.17 -3.46
C ILE A 114 0.40 -18.12 -2.36
N VAL A 115 0.31 -16.86 -2.78
CA VAL A 115 -0.19 -15.77 -1.94
C VAL A 115 -1.69 -15.96 -1.77
N LEU A 116 -2.21 -15.89 -0.54
CA LEU A 116 -3.66 -15.98 -0.32
C LEU A 116 -4.37 -14.89 -1.14
N LYS A 117 -5.51 -15.20 -1.77
CA LYS A 117 -6.25 -14.22 -2.60
C LYS A 117 -6.60 -12.93 -1.83
N THR A 118 -6.73 -13.02 -0.51
CA THR A 118 -6.90 -11.88 0.40
C THR A 118 -5.64 -11.02 0.49
N GLU A 119 -4.47 -11.62 0.66
CA GLU A 119 -3.17 -10.94 0.67
C GLU A 119 -2.84 -10.35 -0.71
N TYR A 120 -3.17 -11.04 -1.80
CA TYR A 120 -3.04 -10.52 -3.15
C TYR A 120 -3.88 -9.25 -3.35
N LYS A 121 -5.15 -9.28 -2.93
CA LYS A 121 -6.03 -8.09 -3.01
C LYS A 121 -5.54 -6.94 -2.13
N ALA A 122 -5.07 -7.24 -0.92
CA ALA A 122 -4.51 -6.22 -0.03
C ALA A 122 -3.23 -5.61 -0.63
N LEU A 123 -2.37 -6.43 -1.23
CA LEU A 123 -1.16 -5.98 -1.90
C LEU A 123 -1.47 -5.16 -3.16
N GLU A 124 -2.45 -5.58 -3.95
CA GLU A 124 -2.95 -4.84 -5.12
C GLU A 124 -3.48 -3.46 -4.72
N GLU A 125 -4.21 -3.36 -3.61
CA GLU A 125 -4.69 -2.08 -3.07
C GLU A 125 -3.53 -1.18 -2.61
N VAL A 126 -2.52 -1.75 -1.96
CA VAL A 126 -1.31 -1.03 -1.55
C VAL A 126 -0.52 -0.53 -2.77
N VAL A 127 -0.36 -1.37 -3.81
CA VAL A 127 0.30 -0.98 -5.07
C VAL A 127 -0.44 0.17 -5.73
N LYS A 128 -1.77 0.09 -5.80
CA LYS A 128 -2.60 1.16 -6.35
C LYS A 128 -2.45 2.48 -5.58
N GLN A 129 -2.36 2.42 -4.25
CA GLN A 129 -2.10 3.62 -3.43
C GLN A 129 -0.70 4.19 -3.66
N LEU A 130 0.30 3.34 -3.84
CA LEU A 130 1.67 3.76 -4.16
C LEU A 130 1.75 4.41 -5.54
N GLU A 131 1.05 3.87 -6.54
CA GLU A 131 0.95 4.47 -7.87
C GLU A 131 0.33 5.86 -7.83
N ILE A 132 -0.78 6.03 -7.11
CA ILE A 132 -1.43 7.33 -6.92
C ILE A 132 -0.46 8.33 -6.28
N ARG A 133 0.22 7.95 -5.19
CA ARG A 133 1.20 8.83 -4.53
C ARG A 133 2.36 9.20 -5.45
N LEU A 134 2.86 8.24 -6.23
CA LEU A 134 3.94 8.48 -7.17
C LEU A 134 3.52 9.42 -8.30
N GLU A 135 2.28 9.33 -8.75
CA GLU A 135 1.70 10.25 -9.73
C GLU A 135 1.49 11.65 -9.15
N GLU A 136 1.03 11.77 -7.91
CA GLU A 136 0.97 13.03 -7.16
C GLU A 136 2.36 13.68 -7.00
N GLU A 137 3.37 12.91 -6.61
CA GLU A 137 4.75 13.41 -6.51
C GLU A 137 5.30 13.88 -7.86
N ARG A 138 5.03 13.13 -8.94
CA ARG A 138 5.42 13.53 -10.29
C ARG A 138 4.73 14.83 -10.70
N LEU A 139 3.44 14.96 -10.42
CA LEU A 139 2.67 16.15 -10.78
C LEU A 139 3.13 17.37 -9.97
N ALA A 140 3.40 17.20 -8.67
CA ALA A 140 3.98 18.23 -7.80
C ALA A 140 5.38 18.66 -8.25
N LYS A 141 6.21 17.71 -8.72
CA LYS A 141 7.53 18.02 -9.27
C LYS A 141 7.43 18.81 -10.57
N VAL A 142 6.53 18.41 -11.47
CA VAL A 142 6.29 19.12 -12.74
C VAL A 142 5.73 20.52 -12.50
N SER A 143 4.79 20.69 -11.56
CA SER A 143 4.28 22.01 -11.21
C SER A 143 5.35 22.89 -10.59
N ALA A 144 6.15 22.37 -9.65
CA ALA A 144 7.26 23.10 -9.06
C ALA A 144 8.32 23.49 -10.10
N GLN A 145 8.59 22.63 -11.08
CA GLN A 145 9.49 22.95 -12.18
C GLN A 145 8.91 24.04 -13.09
N SER A 146 7.62 23.93 -13.45
CA SER A 146 6.91 24.96 -14.23
C SER A 146 6.87 26.32 -13.52
N GLU A 147 6.69 26.33 -12.20
CA GLU A 147 6.74 27.55 -11.38
C GLU A 147 8.15 28.15 -11.32
N ARG A 148 9.18 27.31 -11.25
CA ARG A 148 10.58 27.73 -11.37
C ARG A 148 10.85 28.34 -12.73
N ASP A 149 10.51 27.64 -13.81
CA ASP A 149 10.73 28.12 -15.18
C ASP A 149 10.01 29.46 -15.42
N LYS A 150 8.77 29.62 -14.93
CA LYS A 150 8.04 30.90 -14.99
C LYS A 150 8.70 32.00 -14.16
N SER A 151 9.26 31.65 -13.00
CA SER A 151 9.96 32.60 -12.13
C SER A 151 11.27 33.05 -12.76
N ASP A 152 12.02 32.12 -13.35
CA ASP A 152 13.25 32.37 -14.09
C ASP A 152 12.97 33.19 -15.36
N GLU A 153 11.88 32.93 -16.09
CA GLU A 153 11.45 33.73 -17.24
C GLU A 153 11.11 35.17 -16.84
N LYS A 154 10.41 35.36 -15.71
CA LYS A 154 10.14 36.70 -15.15
C LYS A 154 11.45 37.38 -14.75
N LEU A 155 12.33 36.68 -14.06
CA LEU A 155 13.66 37.18 -13.68
C LEU A 155 14.46 37.61 -14.90
N PHE A 156 14.47 36.79 -15.95
CA PHE A 156 15.12 37.08 -17.22
C PHE A 156 14.53 38.32 -17.89
N LYS A 157 13.20 38.49 -17.88
CA LYS A 157 12.52 39.70 -18.40
C LYS A 157 12.83 40.96 -17.59
N TYR A 158 12.99 40.85 -16.27
CA TYR A 158 13.41 41.98 -15.42
C TYR A 158 14.89 42.34 -15.61
N LEU A 159 15.74 41.33 -15.82
CA LEU A 159 17.18 41.52 -16.07
C LEU A 159 17.45 42.03 -17.49
N ASN A 160 16.60 41.70 -18.48
CA ASN A 160 16.71 42.15 -19.87
C ASN A 160 15.41 42.83 -20.37
N PRO A 161 15.17 44.11 -20.01
CA PRO A 161 14.07 44.86 -20.59
C PRO A 161 14.43 45.34 -22.01
N SER A 162 13.84 44.70 -23.02
CA SER A 162 13.87 45.05 -24.46
C SER A 162 15.21 44.97 -25.22
N PRO A 163 15.19 44.53 -26.49
CA PRO A 163 16.37 44.18 -27.27
C PRO A 163 16.87 45.33 -28.15
N GLU A 164 17.11 46.52 -27.60
CA GLU A 164 17.72 47.61 -28.39
C GLU A 164 19.10 48.05 -27.92
N LEU A 165 19.56 47.63 -26.73
CA LEU A 165 20.92 47.95 -26.29
C LEU A 165 21.43 46.82 -25.42
N GLN A 166 22.35 45.99 -25.94
CA GLN A 166 23.56 45.52 -25.24
C GLN A 166 24.17 44.27 -25.91
N THR A 167 25.02 44.50 -26.91
CA THR A 167 26.09 43.58 -27.31
C THR A 167 27.42 43.84 -26.60
N ASN A 168 27.48 44.77 -25.64
CA ASN A 168 28.75 45.27 -25.09
C ASN A 168 29.05 44.88 -23.62
N GLY A 169 28.11 44.28 -22.86
CA GLY A 169 28.27 44.07 -21.41
C GLY A 169 28.99 42.80 -20.96
N VAL A 170 28.89 41.70 -21.71
CA VAL A 170 29.46 40.39 -21.32
C VAL A 170 30.99 40.35 -21.42
N THR A 171 31.58 41.24 -22.21
CA THR A 171 33.03 41.35 -22.38
C THR A 171 33.76 41.92 -21.16
N ASP A 172 33.14 42.80 -20.37
CA ASP A 172 33.82 43.50 -19.27
C ASP A 172 34.00 42.63 -18.00
N GLU A 173 33.03 41.78 -17.64
CA GLU A 173 33.15 40.91 -16.46
C GLU A 173 34.15 39.75 -16.67
N LEU A 174 34.14 39.14 -17.85
CA LEU A 174 35.11 38.11 -18.25
C LEU A 174 36.53 38.68 -18.34
N ASP A 175 36.68 39.91 -18.86
CA ASP A 175 37.95 40.63 -18.89
C ASP A 175 38.47 40.95 -17.48
N SER A 176 37.58 41.32 -16.55
CA SER A 176 37.94 41.58 -15.15
C SER A 176 38.43 40.33 -14.41
N THR A 177 37.82 39.16 -14.67
CA THR A 177 38.20 37.88 -14.08
C THR A 177 39.55 37.41 -14.62
N PHE A 178 39.80 37.55 -15.92
CA PHE A 178 41.09 37.23 -16.53
C PHE A 178 42.21 38.14 -16.02
N LYS A 179 41.97 39.46 -15.93
CA LYS A 179 42.93 40.43 -15.35
C LYS A 179 43.26 40.12 -13.89
N ARG A 180 42.29 39.65 -13.09
CA ARG A 180 42.50 39.27 -11.68
C ARG A 180 43.41 38.05 -11.53
N ILE A 181 43.27 37.08 -12.42
CA ILE A 181 44.12 35.89 -12.47
C ILE A 181 45.52 36.30 -12.95
N GLU A 182 45.62 37.05 -14.05
CA GLU A 182 46.90 37.57 -14.58
C GLU A 182 47.69 38.35 -13.52
N LYS A 183 47.04 39.20 -12.71
CA LYS A 183 47.68 39.97 -11.64
C LYS A 183 48.24 39.11 -10.50
N ARG A 184 47.65 37.94 -10.23
CA ARG A 184 48.13 37.03 -9.17
C ARG A 184 49.35 36.22 -9.58
N PHE A 185 49.61 36.10 -10.89
CA PHE A 185 50.75 35.34 -11.42
C PHE A 185 51.76 36.29 -12.09
N GLN A 186 52.05 37.45 -11.48
CA GLN A 186 53.06 38.39 -12.02
C GLN A 186 54.51 37.97 -11.71
N ASP A 187 54.73 37.21 -10.65
CA ASP A 187 56.05 36.72 -10.28
C ASP A 187 56.54 35.62 -11.24
N GLU A 188 57.83 35.65 -11.59
CA GLU A 188 58.44 34.74 -12.58
C GLU A 188 58.23 33.26 -12.21
N GLU A 189 58.44 32.92 -10.93
CA GLU A 189 58.19 31.57 -10.38
C GLU A 189 56.71 31.14 -10.47
N SER A 190 55.78 32.09 -10.36
CA SER A 190 54.34 31.85 -10.43
C SER A 190 53.86 31.64 -11.87
N ARG A 191 54.51 32.29 -12.85
CA ARG A 191 54.22 32.11 -14.29
C ARG A 191 54.64 30.73 -14.77
N ASP A 192 55.81 30.26 -14.34
CA ASP A 192 56.29 28.92 -14.70
C ASP A 192 55.42 27.80 -14.10
N ASN A 193 54.95 28.00 -12.87
CA ASN A 193 54.00 27.10 -12.22
C ASN A 193 52.63 27.08 -12.93
N LEU A 194 52.16 28.23 -13.44
CA LEU A 194 50.94 28.30 -14.24
C LEU A 194 51.13 27.64 -15.61
N ASN A 195 52.22 27.93 -16.31
CA ASN A 195 52.52 27.36 -17.63
C ASN A 195 52.69 25.84 -17.59
N SER A 196 53.38 25.32 -16.57
CA SER A 196 53.52 23.86 -16.36
C SER A 196 52.17 23.21 -16.06
N THR A 197 51.31 23.84 -15.26
CA THR A 197 49.95 23.37 -14.98
C THR A 197 49.07 23.38 -16.23
N LEU A 198 49.05 24.47 -17.00
CA LEU A 198 48.29 24.58 -18.24
C LEU A 198 48.75 23.54 -19.28
N SER A 199 50.07 23.35 -19.41
CA SER A 199 50.66 22.35 -20.30
C SER A 199 50.33 20.91 -19.86
N ALA A 200 50.33 20.64 -18.56
CA ALA A 200 49.94 19.34 -18.01
C ALA A 200 48.47 19.02 -18.30
N ILE A 201 47.57 20.02 -18.19
CA ILE A 201 46.15 19.86 -18.56
C ILE A 201 45.99 19.62 -20.06
N GLN A 202 46.69 20.38 -20.90
CA GLN A 202 46.67 20.19 -22.36
C GLN A 202 47.18 18.80 -22.79
N THR A 203 48.21 18.30 -22.11
CA THR A 203 48.81 16.98 -22.37
C THR A 203 48.11 15.85 -21.62
N LYS A 204 46.98 16.12 -20.94
CA LYS A 204 46.17 15.16 -20.17
C LYS A 204 46.97 14.41 -19.10
N ARG A 205 47.96 15.07 -18.49
CA ARG A 205 48.72 14.53 -17.35
C ARG A 205 47.91 14.70 -16.06
N SER A 206 48.05 13.74 -15.14
CA SER A 206 47.43 13.86 -13.82
C SER A 206 48.13 14.95 -13.00
N LEU A 207 47.33 15.71 -12.24
CA LEU A 207 47.79 16.81 -11.42
C LEU A 207 47.31 16.65 -9.97
N PRO A 208 48.07 17.16 -8.99
CA PRO A 208 47.67 17.11 -7.59
C PRO A 208 46.47 18.04 -7.35
N LYS A 209 45.39 17.51 -6.78
CA LYS A 209 44.15 18.26 -6.50
C LYS A 209 44.38 19.47 -5.58
N GLY A 210 45.39 19.38 -4.70
CA GLY A 210 45.74 20.40 -3.72
C GLY A 210 46.71 21.48 -4.21
N GLY A 211 47.11 21.48 -5.49
CA GLY A 211 47.97 22.54 -6.02
C GLY A 211 47.30 23.91 -5.92
N ALA A 212 48.03 24.93 -5.46
CA ALA A 212 47.51 26.30 -5.33
C ALA A 212 46.98 26.84 -6.67
N THR A 213 47.66 26.52 -7.78
CA THR A 213 47.26 26.91 -9.13
C THR A 213 46.02 26.14 -9.60
N VAL A 214 45.95 24.83 -9.36
CA VAL A 214 44.84 23.95 -9.77
C VAL A 214 43.57 24.32 -9.02
N SER A 215 43.65 24.52 -7.72
CA SER A 215 42.52 24.94 -6.89
C SER A 215 41.99 26.32 -7.28
N LEU A 216 42.87 27.26 -7.64
CA LEU A 216 42.46 28.57 -8.13
C LEU A 216 41.75 28.48 -9.48
N LEU A 217 42.32 27.75 -10.45
CA LEU A 217 41.69 27.58 -11.77
C LEU A 217 40.33 26.86 -11.67
N ALA A 218 40.20 25.87 -10.78
CA ALA A 218 38.95 25.16 -10.54
C ALA A 218 37.90 26.07 -9.85
N ARG A 219 38.33 26.90 -8.89
CA ARG A 219 37.45 27.85 -8.20
C ARG A 219 36.91 28.93 -9.14
N GLU A 220 37.72 29.41 -10.07
CA GLU A 220 37.30 30.40 -11.08
C GLU A 220 36.59 29.74 -12.29
N GLY A 221 36.26 28.44 -12.23
CA GLY A 221 35.47 27.76 -13.25
C GLY A 221 36.20 27.48 -14.57
N LEU A 222 37.52 27.66 -14.63
CA LEU A 222 38.31 27.49 -15.86
C LEU A 222 38.65 26.03 -16.16
N ILE A 223 38.65 25.17 -15.14
CA ILE A 223 38.93 23.74 -15.28
C ILE A 223 37.93 22.90 -14.49
N GLN A 224 37.65 21.71 -14.97
CA GLN A 224 36.77 20.73 -14.32
C GLN A 224 37.50 19.39 -14.13
N VAL A 225 37.14 18.67 -13.07
CA VAL A 225 37.71 17.34 -12.76
C VAL A 225 37.01 16.30 -13.63
N THR A 226 37.76 15.57 -14.45
CA THR A 226 37.20 14.52 -15.32
C THR A 226 37.30 13.15 -14.67
N THR A 227 38.46 12.78 -14.11
CA THR A 227 38.65 11.45 -13.52
C THR A 227 39.69 11.51 -12.40
N ILE A 228 39.47 10.75 -11.34
CA ILE A 228 40.41 10.60 -10.22
C ILE A 228 41.31 9.40 -10.50
N GLU A 229 42.62 9.55 -10.29
CA GLU A 229 43.57 8.47 -10.53
C GLU A 229 43.39 7.35 -9.49
N ILE A 230 43.14 6.12 -9.97
CA ILE A 230 42.79 4.95 -9.13
C ILE A 230 43.94 4.59 -8.17
N ASN A 231 45.18 4.76 -8.62
CA ASN A 231 46.37 4.38 -7.87
C ASN A 231 46.87 5.49 -6.92
N ASN A 232 46.38 6.73 -7.07
CA ASN A 232 46.76 7.85 -6.21
C ASN A 232 45.58 8.82 -6.04
N PRO A 233 44.79 8.73 -4.95
CA PRO A 233 43.59 9.54 -4.75
C PRO A 233 43.85 11.05 -4.64
N GLY A 234 45.12 11.45 -4.44
CA GLY A 234 45.58 12.84 -4.45
C GLY A 234 45.74 13.46 -5.84
N MET A 235 45.73 12.64 -6.90
CA MET A 235 45.92 13.05 -8.30
C MET A 235 44.59 12.97 -9.08
N ALA A 236 44.38 13.90 -10.00
CA ALA A 236 43.23 13.90 -10.90
C ALA A 236 43.57 14.41 -12.29
N PHE A 237 42.77 13.96 -13.26
CA PHE A 237 42.74 14.50 -14.61
C PHE A 237 41.77 15.67 -14.67
N PHE A 238 42.22 16.77 -15.26
CA PHE A 238 41.45 17.99 -15.43
C PHE A 238 41.26 18.28 -16.91
N GLU A 239 40.14 18.91 -17.26
CA GLU A 239 39.87 19.42 -18.60
C GLU A 239 39.44 20.88 -18.54
N PHE A 240 39.73 21.63 -19.60
CA PHE A 240 39.33 23.03 -19.71
C PHE A 240 37.83 23.14 -20.00
N THR A 241 37.16 24.05 -19.28
CA THR A 241 35.82 24.51 -19.62
C THR A 241 35.87 25.43 -20.85
N ASP A 242 34.72 25.81 -21.39
CA ASP A 242 34.66 26.76 -22.51
C ASP A 242 35.28 28.12 -22.18
N GLU A 243 35.18 28.55 -20.92
CA GLU A 243 35.82 29.75 -20.40
C GLU A 243 37.33 29.55 -20.20
N GLY A 244 37.76 28.39 -19.70
CA GLY A 244 39.17 28.02 -19.62
C GLY A 244 39.88 28.00 -20.96
N ARG A 245 39.20 27.56 -22.02
CA ARG A 245 39.73 27.60 -23.40
C ARG A 245 39.89 29.03 -23.92
N LYS A 246 38.97 29.94 -23.57
CA LYS A 246 39.09 31.37 -23.91
C LYS A 246 40.25 32.03 -23.15
N PHE A 247 40.38 31.74 -21.85
CA PHE A 247 41.50 32.20 -21.02
C PHE A 247 42.85 31.73 -21.59
N LEU A 248 42.97 30.45 -21.93
CA LEU A 248 44.18 29.88 -22.50
C LEU A 248 44.63 30.57 -23.79
N ARG A 249 43.68 30.88 -24.70
CA ARG A 249 43.99 31.62 -25.94
C ARG A 249 44.54 33.02 -25.66
N ARG A 250 43.92 33.72 -24.70
CA ARG A 250 44.36 35.04 -24.27
C ARG A 250 45.73 35.00 -23.60
N TRP A 251 45.94 34.05 -22.68
CA TRP A 251 47.21 33.86 -21.97
C TRP A 251 48.36 33.59 -22.96
N ASN A 252 48.15 32.73 -23.95
CA ASN A 252 49.15 32.46 -24.98
C ASN A 252 49.42 33.69 -25.87
N SER A 253 48.41 34.54 -26.14
CA SER A 253 48.62 35.77 -26.91
C SER A 253 49.39 36.87 -26.17
N ILE A 254 49.37 36.84 -24.83
CA ILE A 254 50.10 37.80 -23.98
C ILE A 254 51.56 37.34 -23.75
N ASN A 255 51.82 36.03 -23.83
CA ASN A 255 53.11 35.42 -23.48
C ASN A 255 53.88 34.82 -24.68
N SER A 256 53.42 34.99 -25.92
CA SER A 256 54.19 34.67 -27.14
C SER A 256 55.06 35.85 -27.57
#